data_AF-A0A349Q8Y1-F1
#
_entry.id   AF-A0A349Q8Y1-F1
#
_cell.length_a   1.000
_cell.length_b   1.000
_cell.length_c   1.000
_cell.angle_alpha   90.00
_cell.angle_beta   90.00
_cell.angle_gamma   90.00
#
_symmetry.space_group_name_H-M   'P 1'
#
loop_
_entity.id
_entity.type
_entity.pdbx_description
1 polymer ?
#
loop_
_entity_poly.entity_id
_entity_poly.type
_entity_poly.pdbx_seq_one_letter_code
_entity_poly.pdbx_strand_id
1 'polypeptide(L)'
;MQAKKIVIQCNQAQTNAYILCKHCARKCKRKYGMKERFKKYLEEHFKKIAPTQAAMEYRKALLRQLLDREQELRIKGVTDDNLIFDMAVSELGDFDQTLANFEQRQIKSGEVKRKVSATSICAAAIVALLTIVYLIVGAVAKIWHPAWLIMVGGVFVGASVLLIYGAVRFAAKKKFIPVRIFVAICEVLLTVFVFLLLQLVFKLNGAWMSFLAMVAVLLGVDTAIAFGTNSKIKWFELPVFIEVAAVMLYVILGITVQGIWHPGWLMCLAGVVCALVQLVVVVVKKAKAKNKKEKASLEDKNEKEDQKYWTEWDD
;
A
#
# COMPACT_ATOMS: atom_id res chain seq x y z
N MET A 1 -72.82 -55.12 -12.26
CA MET A 1 -71.47 -54.74 -12.75
C MET A 1 -70.77 -53.64 -11.93
N GLN A 2 -71.47 -52.82 -11.13
CA GLN A 2 -70.88 -51.69 -10.40
C GLN A 2 -69.98 -52.09 -9.20
N ALA A 3 -70.34 -53.14 -8.44
CA ALA A 3 -69.61 -53.53 -7.23
C ALA A 3 -68.17 -54.07 -7.51
N LYS A 4 -67.95 -54.76 -8.65
CA LYS A 4 -66.61 -55.24 -9.03
C LYS A 4 -65.64 -54.10 -9.40
N LYS A 5 -66.14 -52.97 -9.91
CA LYS A 5 -65.30 -51.81 -10.26
C LYS A 5 -64.73 -51.11 -9.02
N ILE A 6 -65.51 -51.00 -7.96
CA ILE A 6 -65.14 -50.28 -6.71
C ILE A 6 -64.04 -51.05 -5.95
N VAL A 7 -64.12 -52.38 -5.88
CA VAL A 7 -63.11 -53.21 -5.20
C VAL A 7 -61.75 -53.15 -5.91
N ILE A 8 -61.74 -53.12 -7.25
CA ILE A 8 -60.51 -53.02 -8.05
C ILE A 8 -59.85 -51.63 -7.85
N GLN A 9 -60.64 -50.55 -7.84
CA GLN A 9 -60.13 -49.19 -7.59
C GLN A 9 -59.51 -49.02 -6.19
N CYS A 10 -60.12 -49.62 -5.16
CA CYS A 10 -59.61 -49.53 -3.78
C CYS A 10 -58.28 -50.28 -3.61
N ASN A 11 -58.16 -51.48 -4.19
CA ASN A 11 -56.94 -52.28 -4.13
C ASN A 11 -55.77 -51.62 -4.90
N GLN A 12 -56.07 -50.92 -6.00
CA GLN A 12 -55.09 -50.17 -6.80
C GLN A 12 -54.61 -48.88 -6.10
N ALA A 13 -55.46 -48.25 -5.29
CA ALA A 13 -55.07 -47.11 -4.44
C ALA A 13 -54.13 -47.54 -3.30
N GLN A 14 -54.39 -48.68 -2.66
CA GLN A 14 -53.55 -49.23 -1.59
C GLN A 14 -52.15 -49.65 -2.10
N THR A 15 -52.07 -50.26 -3.28
CA THR A 15 -50.79 -50.60 -3.91
C THR A 15 -50.00 -49.37 -4.32
N ASN A 16 -50.64 -48.33 -4.87
CA ASN A 16 -49.98 -47.07 -5.21
C ASN A 16 -49.42 -46.33 -3.98
N ALA A 17 -50.14 -46.32 -2.85
CA ALA A 17 -49.67 -45.73 -1.60
C ALA A 17 -48.45 -46.46 -1.01
N TYR A 18 -48.44 -47.80 -1.04
CA TYR A 18 -47.30 -48.61 -0.60
C TYR A 18 -46.06 -48.38 -1.49
N ILE A 19 -46.26 -48.28 -2.81
CA ILE A 19 -45.18 -48.00 -3.77
C ILE A 19 -44.61 -46.59 -3.54
N LEU A 20 -45.46 -45.57 -3.35
CA LEU A 20 -45.00 -44.19 -3.04
C LEU A 20 -44.21 -44.12 -1.73
N CYS A 21 -44.69 -44.79 -0.68
CA CYS A 21 -44.00 -44.82 0.61
C CYS A 21 -42.63 -45.52 0.52
N LYS A 22 -42.55 -46.66 -0.19
CA LYS A 22 -41.29 -47.38 -0.43
C LYS A 22 -40.31 -46.56 -1.28
N HIS A 23 -40.83 -45.80 -2.25
CA HIS A 23 -40.02 -44.90 -3.08
C HIS A 23 -39.49 -43.71 -2.26
N CYS A 24 -40.33 -43.14 -1.39
CA CYS A 24 -39.95 -42.04 -0.50
C CYS A 24 -38.90 -42.48 0.54
N ALA A 25 -39.07 -43.65 1.14
CA ALA A 25 -38.10 -44.23 2.09
C ALA A 25 -36.74 -44.51 1.43
N ARG A 26 -36.72 -45.05 0.20
CA ARG A 26 -35.49 -45.22 -0.58
C ARG A 26 -34.83 -43.88 -0.90
N LYS A 27 -35.61 -42.88 -1.33
CA LYS A 27 -35.11 -41.53 -1.64
C LYS A 27 -34.50 -40.86 -0.40
N CYS A 28 -35.12 -41.03 0.76
CA CYS A 28 -34.63 -40.48 2.03
C CYS A 28 -33.32 -41.16 2.49
N LYS A 29 -33.26 -42.49 2.42
CA LYS A 29 -32.04 -43.27 2.75
C LYS A 29 -30.86 -42.90 1.83
N ARG A 30 -31.14 -42.71 0.53
CA ARG A 30 -30.13 -42.35 -0.49
C ARG A 30 -29.58 -40.93 -0.28
N LYS A 31 -30.46 -39.98 0.04
CA LYS A 31 -30.10 -38.59 0.38
C LYS A 31 -29.22 -38.51 1.64
N TYR A 32 -29.49 -39.34 2.64
CA TYR A 32 -28.68 -39.39 3.86
C TYR A 32 -27.26 -39.93 3.59
N GLY A 33 -27.14 -40.96 2.74
CA GLY A 33 -25.85 -41.54 2.35
C GLY A 33 -24.94 -40.58 1.56
N MET A 34 -25.49 -39.82 0.60
CA MET A 34 -24.69 -38.86 -0.20
C MET A 34 -24.19 -37.68 0.64
N LYS A 35 -25.03 -37.16 1.53
CA LYS A 35 -24.65 -36.11 2.48
C LYS A 35 -23.49 -36.53 3.38
N GLU A 36 -23.45 -37.79 3.81
CA GLU A 36 -22.34 -38.32 4.60
C GLU A 36 -21.04 -38.45 3.80
N ARG A 37 -21.12 -38.82 2.52
CA ARG A 37 -19.96 -38.86 1.61
C ARG A 37 -19.35 -37.48 1.42
N PHE A 38 -20.16 -36.46 1.13
CA PHE A 38 -19.67 -35.07 1.03
C PHE A 38 -19.08 -34.56 2.35
N LYS A 39 -19.68 -34.92 3.49
CA LYS A 39 -19.11 -34.58 4.80
C LYS A 39 -17.73 -35.17 5.00
N LYS A 40 -17.52 -36.46 4.71
CA LYS A 40 -16.22 -37.13 4.85
C LYS A 40 -15.16 -36.51 3.94
N TYR A 41 -15.50 -36.26 2.68
CA TYR A 41 -14.62 -35.58 1.72
C TYR A 41 -14.17 -34.21 2.25
N LEU A 42 -15.12 -33.37 2.67
CA LEU A 42 -14.79 -32.06 3.25
C LEU A 42 -13.99 -32.19 4.56
N GLU A 43 -14.25 -33.20 5.40
CA GLU A 43 -13.46 -33.41 6.62
C GLU A 43 -11.99 -33.73 6.33
N GLU A 44 -11.72 -34.58 5.34
CA GLU A 44 -10.35 -34.95 4.98
C GLU A 44 -9.56 -33.75 4.46
N HIS A 45 -10.16 -32.90 3.64
CA HIS A 45 -9.48 -31.70 3.13
C HIS A 45 -9.37 -30.59 4.19
N PHE A 46 -10.39 -30.36 5.01
CA PHE A 46 -10.33 -29.33 6.07
C PHE A 46 -9.47 -29.74 7.26
N LYS A 47 -9.21 -31.03 7.49
CA LYS A 47 -8.25 -31.50 8.52
C LYS A 47 -6.84 -30.97 8.29
N LYS A 48 -6.49 -30.64 7.05
CA LYS A 48 -5.18 -30.07 6.69
C LYS A 48 -4.99 -28.62 7.17
N ILE A 49 -6.05 -27.94 7.61
CA ILE A 49 -6.05 -26.52 7.98
C ILE A 49 -6.43 -26.33 9.45
N ALA A 50 -5.91 -25.26 10.04
CA ALA A 50 -6.26 -24.87 11.40
C ALA A 50 -7.79 -24.72 11.61
N PRO A 51 -8.35 -25.32 12.68
CA PRO A 51 -9.78 -25.20 12.99
C PRO A 51 -10.11 -23.79 13.48
N THR A 52 -10.49 -22.91 12.55
CA THR A 52 -10.96 -21.54 12.82
C THR A 52 -12.47 -21.43 12.64
N GLN A 53 -13.12 -20.48 13.32
CA GLN A 53 -14.57 -20.25 13.18
C GLN A 53 -14.97 -19.94 11.73
N ALA A 54 -14.15 -19.16 11.03
CA ALA A 54 -14.35 -18.85 9.62
C ALA A 54 -14.22 -20.09 8.71
N ALA A 55 -13.28 -21.00 9.00
CA ALA A 55 -13.17 -22.26 8.27
C ALA A 55 -14.38 -23.18 8.50
N MET A 56 -14.95 -23.19 9.71
CA MET A 56 -16.17 -23.96 10.00
C MET A 56 -17.39 -23.44 9.23
N GLU A 57 -17.55 -22.12 9.12
CA GLU A 57 -18.63 -21.51 8.33
C GLU A 57 -18.46 -21.79 6.83
N TYR A 58 -17.23 -21.66 6.32
CA TYR A 58 -16.91 -21.96 4.93
C TYR A 58 -17.17 -23.44 4.59
N ARG A 59 -16.79 -24.36 5.48
CA ARG A 59 -17.12 -25.79 5.37
C ARG A 59 -18.63 -26.06 5.29
N LYS A 60 -19.43 -25.37 6.12
CA LYS A 60 -20.90 -25.50 6.09
C LYS A 60 -21.50 -24.96 4.80
N ALA A 61 -20.97 -23.86 4.26
CA ALA A 61 -21.41 -23.28 3.00
C ALA A 61 -21.11 -24.20 1.81
N LEU A 62 -19.89 -24.75 1.73
CA LEU A 62 -19.51 -25.71 0.69
C LEU A 62 -20.35 -26.99 0.73
N LEU A 63 -20.64 -27.50 1.93
CA LEU A 63 -21.52 -28.66 2.06
C LEU A 63 -22.92 -28.37 1.50
N ARG A 64 -23.46 -27.16 1.69
CA ARG A 64 -24.76 -26.78 1.10
C ARG A 64 -24.67 -26.71 -0.42
N GLN A 65 -23.63 -26.07 -0.95
CA GLN A 65 -23.41 -25.95 -2.39
C GLN A 65 -23.33 -27.32 -3.08
N LEU A 66 -22.60 -28.27 -2.49
CA LEU A 66 -22.50 -29.64 -3.03
C LEU A 66 -23.84 -30.40 -2.98
N LEU A 67 -24.63 -30.20 -1.92
CA LEU A 67 -25.97 -30.80 -1.80
C LEU A 67 -26.96 -30.18 -2.80
N ASP A 68 -26.89 -28.88 -3.03
CA ASP A 68 -27.73 -28.20 -4.02
C ASP A 68 -27.36 -28.66 -5.43
N ARG A 69 -26.06 -28.83 -5.71
CA ARG A 69 -25.56 -29.37 -6.99
C ARG A 69 -26.00 -30.83 -7.21
N GLU A 70 -25.97 -31.66 -6.16
CA GLU A 70 -26.52 -33.02 -6.21
C GLU A 70 -27.99 -33.02 -6.66
N GLN A 71 -28.80 -32.13 -6.08
CA GLN A 71 -30.22 -32.03 -6.43
C GLN A 71 -30.41 -31.61 -7.88
N GLU A 72 -29.61 -30.66 -8.38
CA GLU A 72 -29.67 -30.20 -9.76
C GLU A 72 -29.31 -31.32 -10.75
N LEU A 73 -28.25 -32.09 -10.49
CA LEU A 73 -27.83 -33.21 -11.34
C LEU A 73 -28.88 -34.34 -11.37
N ARG A 74 -29.57 -34.57 -10.25
CA ARG A 74 -30.69 -35.51 -10.21
C ARG A 74 -31.90 -35.04 -11.00
N ILE A 75 -32.21 -33.74 -10.98
CA ILE A 75 -33.29 -33.16 -11.79
C ILE A 75 -32.98 -33.29 -13.28
N LYS A 76 -31.70 -33.18 -13.67
CA LYS A 76 -31.21 -33.38 -15.04
C LYS A 76 -31.23 -34.85 -15.49
N GLY A 77 -31.68 -35.78 -14.65
CA GLY A 77 -31.88 -37.18 -15.01
C GLY A 77 -30.68 -38.09 -14.76
N VAL A 78 -29.63 -37.62 -14.08
CA VAL A 78 -28.50 -38.48 -13.69
C VAL A 78 -28.94 -39.41 -12.55
N THR A 79 -28.84 -40.72 -12.75
CA THR A 79 -29.34 -41.75 -11.81
C THR A 79 -28.25 -42.45 -11.02
N ASP A 80 -26.98 -42.33 -11.44
CA ASP A 80 -25.82 -42.91 -10.78
C ASP A 80 -25.26 -41.96 -9.69
N ASP A 81 -25.21 -42.45 -8.45
CA ASP A 81 -24.75 -41.68 -7.30
C ASP A 81 -23.24 -41.43 -7.32
N ASN A 82 -22.44 -42.33 -7.92
CA ASN A 82 -20.99 -42.15 -8.02
C ASN A 82 -20.65 -41.05 -9.04
N LEU A 83 -21.33 -41.06 -10.19
CA LEU A 83 -21.17 -40.03 -11.21
C LEU A 83 -21.59 -38.64 -10.70
N ILE A 84 -22.67 -38.57 -9.91
CA ILE A 84 -23.11 -37.30 -9.28
C ILE A 84 -22.05 -36.79 -8.31
N PHE A 85 -21.43 -37.68 -7.53
CA PHE A 85 -20.36 -37.32 -6.61
C PHE A 85 -19.14 -36.77 -7.35
N ASP A 86 -18.63 -37.52 -8.33
CA ASP A 86 -17.42 -37.15 -9.07
C ASP A 86 -17.61 -35.84 -9.84
N MET A 87 -18.79 -35.64 -10.45
CA MET A 87 -19.11 -34.40 -11.16
C MET A 87 -19.17 -33.21 -10.20
N ALA A 88 -19.86 -33.35 -9.05
CA ALA A 88 -19.96 -32.27 -8.06
C ALA A 88 -18.60 -31.93 -7.41
N VAL A 89 -17.72 -32.93 -7.23
CA VAL A 89 -16.37 -32.73 -6.71
C VAL A 89 -15.44 -32.11 -7.76
N SER A 90 -15.52 -32.54 -9.02
CA SER A 90 -14.68 -32.01 -10.11
C SER A 90 -14.89 -30.51 -10.37
N GLU A 91 -16.11 -30.01 -10.16
CA GLU A 91 -16.44 -28.57 -10.29
C GLU A 91 -15.80 -27.69 -9.21
N LEU A 92 -15.40 -28.28 -8.08
CA LEU A 92 -14.64 -27.55 -7.05
C LEU A 92 -13.20 -27.25 -7.51
N GLY A 93 -12.71 -27.91 -8.57
CA GLY A 93 -11.37 -27.70 -9.12
C GLY A 93 -10.26 -27.98 -8.10
N ASP A 94 -9.22 -27.12 -8.09
CA ASP A 94 -8.12 -27.20 -7.12
C ASP A 94 -8.55 -26.66 -5.74
N PHE A 95 -9.24 -27.55 -5.01
CA PHE A 95 -9.78 -27.26 -3.69
C PHE A 95 -8.68 -26.97 -2.67
N ASP A 96 -7.57 -27.71 -2.70
CA ASP A 96 -6.46 -27.56 -1.77
C ASP A 96 -5.81 -26.16 -1.92
N GLN A 97 -5.65 -25.65 -3.15
CA GLN A 97 -5.15 -24.29 -3.38
C GLN A 97 -6.12 -23.21 -2.88
N THR A 98 -7.43 -23.41 -3.06
CA THR A 98 -8.46 -22.49 -2.55
C THR A 98 -8.43 -22.40 -1.03
N LEU A 99 -8.21 -23.54 -0.38
CA LEU A 99 -8.11 -23.67 1.06
C LEU A 99 -6.83 -23.02 1.62
N ALA A 100 -5.67 -23.24 0.96
CA ALA A 100 -4.41 -22.56 1.30
C ALA A 100 -4.53 -21.03 1.19
N ASN A 101 -5.21 -20.53 0.15
CA ASN A 101 -5.48 -19.10 -0.03
C ASN A 101 -6.43 -18.54 1.05
N PHE A 102 -7.31 -19.35 1.61
CA PHE A 102 -8.19 -18.97 2.71
C PHE A 102 -7.40 -18.87 4.03
N GLU A 103 -6.57 -19.86 4.33
CA GLU A 103 -5.70 -19.86 5.51
C GLU A 103 -4.72 -18.68 5.49
N GLN A 104 -4.06 -18.43 4.36
CA GLN A 104 -3.14 -17.29 4.22
C GLN A 104 -3.86 -15.94 4.45
N ARG A 105 -5.13 -15.82 4.03
CA ARG A 105 -5.95 -14.63 4.29
C ARG A 105 -6.31 -14.49 5.78
N GLN A 106 -6.61 -15.58 6.47
CA GLN A 106 -6.90 -15.58 7.91
C GLN A 106 -5.66 -15.21 8.74
N ILE A 107 -4.48 -15.73 8.37
CA ILE A 107 -3.22 -15.37 9.04
C ILE A 107 -2.95 -13.88 8.87
N LYS A 108 -3.04 -13.36 7.63
CA LYS A 108 -2.86 -11.92 7.35
C LYS A 108 -3.87 -11.05 8.09
N SER A 109 -5.15 -11.43 8.14
CA SER A 109 -6.18 -10.65 8.84
C SER A 109 -5.97 -10.66 10.35
N GLY A 110 -5.54 -11.79 10.92
CA GLY A 110 -5.16 -11.91 12.33
C GLY A 110 -3.96 -11.04 12.70
N GLU A 111 -2.90 -11.06 11.89
CA GLU A 111 -1.72 -10.20 12.08
C GLU A 111 -2.07 -8.71 11.98
N VAL A 112 -2.88 -8.34 10.98
CA VAL A 112 -3.35 -6.97 10.80
C VAL A 112 -4.21 -6.54 11.98
N LYS A 113 -5.17 -7.37 12.43
CA LYS A 113 -6.04 -7.06 13.57
C LYS A 113 -5.23 -6.89 14.87
N ARG A 114 -4.24 -7.76 15.11
CA ARG A 114 -3.34 -7.67 16.29
C ARG A 114 -2.44 -6.43 16.23
N LYS A 115 -1.91 -6.08 15.05
CA LYS A 115 -1.12 -4.85 14.87
C LYS A 115 -1.97 -3.61 15.04
N VAL A 116 -3.17 -3.56 14.45
CA VAL A 116 -4.11 -2.45 14.58
C VAL A 116 -4.55 -2.27 16.04
N SER A 117 -4.84 -3.35 16.78
CA SER A 117 -5.20 -3.26 18.20
C SER A 117 -4.04 -2.82 19.09
N ALA A 118 -2.82 -3.26 18.81
CA ALA A 118 -1.65 -2.81 19.57
C ALA A 118 -1.33 -1.33 19.28
N THR A 119 -1.42 -0.90 18.02
CA THR A 119 -1.21 0.49 17.63
C THR A 119 -2.27 1.42 18.22
N SER A 120 -3.55 1.01 18.27
CA SER A 120 -4.60 1.84 18.87
C SER A 120 -4.42 2.01 20.38
N ILE A 121 -3.98 0.96 21.09
CA ILE A 121 -3.68 1.03 22.52
C ILE A 121 -2.47 1.94 22.78
N CYS A 122 -1.39 1.80 22.01
CA CYS A 122 -0.23 2.68 22.13
C CYS A 122 -0.57 4.14 21.82
N ALA A 123 -1.38 4.41 20.79
CA ALA A 123 -1.83 5.75 20.46
C ALA A 123 -2.67 6.36 21.59
N ALA A 124 -3.60 5.60 22.18
CA ALA A 124 -4.39 6.04 23.32
C ALA A 124 -3.53 6.33 24.55
N ALA A 125 -2.52 5.49 24.82
CA ALA A 125 -1.57 5.71 25.92
C ALA A 125 -0.75 6.99 25.73
N ILE A 126 -0.28 7.26 24.50
CA ILE A 126 0.47 8.49 24.18
C ILE A 126 -0.41 9.72 24.39
N VAL A 127 -1.66 9.70 23.92
CA VAL A 127 -2.61 10.81 24.12
C VAL A 127 -2.90 11.04 25.60
N ALA A 128 -3.10 9.98 26.38
CA ALA A 128 -3.29 10.08 27.83
C ALA A 128 -2.06 10.70 28.52
N LEU A 129 -0.86 10.26 28.16
CA LEU A 129 0.40 10.78 28.71
C LEU A 129 0.60 12.27 28.36
N LEU A 130 0.36 12.66 27.10
CA LEU A 130 0.42 14.06 26.67
C LEU A 130 -0.61 14.92 27.42
N THR A 131 -1.80 14.39 27.70
CA THR A 131 -2.84 15.08 28.47
C THR A 131 -2.38 15.30 29.91
N ILE A 132 -1.72 14.31 30.52
CA ILE A 132 -1.13 14.44 31.87
C ILE A 132 -0.04 15.52 31.86
N VAL A 133 0.86 15.53 30.87
CA VAL A 133 1.89 16.57 30.73
C VAL A 133 1.25 17.94 30.54
N TYR A 134 0.21 18.05 29.71
CA TYR A 134 -0.56 19.28 29.53
C TYR A 134 -1.12 19.81 30.86
N LEU A 135 -1.75 18.94 31.67
CA LEU A 135 -2.31 19.32 32.96
C LEU A 135 -1.23 19.76 33.96
N ILE A 136 -0.09 19.06 34.00
CA ILE A 136 1.04 19.41 34.88
C ILE A 136 1.64 20.75 34.48
N VAL A 137 1.94 20.95 33.19
CA VAL A 137 2.53 22.20 32.69
C VAL A 137 1.55 23.36 32.82
N GLY A 138 0.26 23.16 32.54
CA GLY A 138 -0.78 24.16 32.73
C GLY A 138 -0.94 24.59 34.19
N ALA A 139 -0.90 23.64 35.12
CA ALA A 139 -1.01 23.90 36.55
C ALA A 139 0.23 24.60 37.13
N VAL A 140 1.44 24.16 36.76
CA VAL A 140 2.70 24.71 37.28
C VAL A 140 3.03 26.06 36.66
N ALA A 141 2.88 26.19 35.34
CA ALA A 141 3.28 27.40 34.63
C ALA A 141 2.18 28.49 34.63
N LYS A 142 0.94 28.20 35.05
CA LYS A 142 -0.25 29.07 34.94
C LYS A 142 -0.49 29.62 33.53
N ILE A 143 0.09 28.99 32.52
CA ILE A 143 0.11 29.44 31.13
C ILE A 143 -0.78 28.46 30.34
N TRP A 144 -2.09 28.59 30.51
CA TRP A 144 -3.08 27.69 29.90
C TRP A 144 -3.22 27.88 28.39
N HIS A 145 -3.02 29.12 27.91
CA HIS A 145 -3.28 29.47 26.51
C HIS A 145 -2.27 28.93 25.49
N PRO A 146 -0.97 28.72 25.76
CA PRO A 146 -0.08 28.01 24.84
C PRO A 146 0.15 26.54 25.25
N ALA A 147 -0.33 26.10 26.41
CA ALA A 147 -0.16 24.71 26.86
C ALA A 147 -0.84 23.70 25.92
N TRP A 148 -1.94 24.04 25.23
CA TRP A 148 -2.58 23.16 24.23
C TRP A 148 -1.63 22.77 23.08
N LEU A 149 -0.58 23.57 22.86
CA LEU A 149 0.46 23.27 21.88
C LEU A 149 1.20 21.97 22.18
N ILE A 150 1.19 21.48 23.44
CA ILE A 150 1.75 20.18 23.81
C ILE A 150 0.93 19.04 23.17
N MET A 151 -0.40 19.14 23.23
CA MET A 151 -1.30 18.16 22.61
C MET A 151 -1.16 18.17 21.09
N VAL A 152 -1.10 19.37 20.51
CA VAL A 152 -0.93 19.52 19.07
C VAL A 152 0.44 19.05 18.63
N GLY A 153 1.51 19.39 19.35
CA GLY A 153 2.86 18.89 19.09
C GLY A 153 2.91 17.36 19.08
N GLY A 154 2.22 16.69 20.01
CA GLY A 154 2.12 15.24 20.02
C GLY A 154 1.45 14.66 18.77
N VAL A 155 0.35 15.26 18.30
CA VAL A 155 -0.33 14.86 17.04
C VAL A 155 0.58 15.10 15.83
N PHE A 156 1.28 16.25 15.78
CA PHE A 156 2.22 16.58 14.72
C PHE A 156 3.39 15.60 14.66
N VAL A 157 3.96 15.22 15.81
CA VAL A 157 5.00 14.19 15.89
C VAL A 157 4.47 12.84 15.39
N GLY A 158 3.29 12.42 15.83
CA GLY A 158 2.66 11.18 15.37
C GLY A 158 2.43 11.17 13.86
N ALA A 159 1.87 12.25 13.30
CA ALA A 159 1.67 12.40 11.87
C ALA A 159 3.00 12.38 11.09
N SER A 160 4.02 13.10 11.59
CA SER A 160 5.35 13.14 10.97
C SER A 160 6.00 11.76 10.92
N VAL A 161 5.92 10.98 12.01
CA VAL A 161 6.44 9.60 12.05
C VAL A 161 5.72 8.70 11.03
N LEU A 162 4.39 8.83 10.90
CA LEU A 162 3.62 8.06 9.91
C LEU A 162 4.01 8.41 8.47
N LEU A 163 4.20 9.70 8.18
CA LEU A 163 4.62 10.18 6.86
C LEU A 163 6.04 9.72 6.52
N ILE A 164 6.97 9.78 7.48
CA ILE A 164 8.34 9.28 7.33
C ILE A 164 8.35 7.76 7.12
N TYR A 165 7.56 7.01 7.91
CA TYR A 165 7.43 5.56 7.72
C TYR A 165 6.88 5.21 6.32
N GLY A 166 5.87 5.95 5.86
CA GLY A 166 5.36 5.87 4.49
C GLY A 166 6.47 6.13 3.47
N ALA A 167 7.20 7.24 3.61
CA ALA A 167 8.30 7.61 2.75
C ALA A 167 9.37 6.51 2.67
N VAL A 168 9.83 5.95 3.80
CA VAL A 168 10.83 4.86 3.82
C VAL A 168 10.29 3.61 3.10
N ARG A 169 9.03 3.25 3.31
CA ARG A 169 8.42 2.08 2.66
C ARG A 169 8.29 2.25 1.15
N PHE A 170 8.00 3.46 0.67
CA PHE A 170 7.95 3.78 -0.76
C PHE A 170 9.36 3.92 -1.37
N ALA A 171 10.33 4.44 -0.62
CA ALA A 171 11.74 4.49 -1.00
C ALA A 171 12.30 3.08 -1.21
N ALA A 172 11.96 2.12 -0.33
CA ALA A 172 12.33 0.71 -0.49
C ALA A 172 11.80 0.10 -1.80
N LYS A 173 10.66 0.58 -2.30
CA LYS A 173 10.08 0.17 -3.59
C LYS A 173 10.61 0.97 -4.79
N LYS A 174 11.63 1.81 -4.60
CA LYS A 174 12.21 2.73 -5.60
C LYS A 174 11.17 3.65 -6.26
N LYS A 175 10.05 3.93 -5.58
CA LYS A 175 9.02 4.87 -6.04
C LYS A 175 9.32 6.25 -5.45
N PHE A 176 10.14 7.06 -6.13
CA PHE A 176 10.63 8.32 -5.57
C PHE A 176 9.62 9.49 -5.61
N ILE A 177 8.67 9.47 -6.55
CA ILE A 177 7.60 10.49 -6.63
C ILE A 177 6.78 10.54 -5.33
N PRO A 178 6.22 9.43 -4.81
CA PRO A 178 5.49 9.48 -3.55
C PRO A 178 6.39 9.85 -2.36
N VAL A 179 7.67 9.45 -2.36
CA VAL A 179 8.62 9.83 -1.29
C VAL A 179 8.74 11.35 -1.19
N ARG A 180 8.89 12.04 -2.34
CA ARG A 180 8.94 13.51 -2.38
C ARG A 180 7.66 14.15 -1.83
N ILE A 181 6.49 13.63 -2.21
CA ILE A 181 5.20 14.12 -1.70
C ILE A 181 5.09 13.95 -0.18
N PHE A 182 5.44 12.77 0.35
CA PHE A 182 5.39 12.52 1.80
C PHE A 182 6.34 13.43 2.59
N VAL A 183 7.55 13.65 2.07
CA VAL A 183 8.54 14.52 2.70
C VAL A 183 8.10 15.99 2.64
N ALA A 184 7.58 16.46 1.51
CA ALA A 184 7.05 17.83 1.38
C ALA A 184 5.89 18.10 2.36
N ILE A 185 4.95 17.15 2.51
CA ILE A 185 3.87 17.27 3.50
C ILE A 185 4.44 17.31 4.92
N CYS A 186 5.42 16.47 5.24
CA CYS A 186 6.07 16.46 6.54
C CYS A 186 6.74 17.79 6.86
N GLU A 187 7.43 18.39 5.87
CA GLU A 187 8.11 19.67 6.01
C GLU A 187 7.14 20.84 6.25
N VAL A 188 6.02 20.87 5.52
CA VAL A 188 4.97 21.88 5.71
C VAL A 188 4.36 21.77 7.11
N LEU A 189 4.07 20.55 7.57
CA LEU A 189 3.55 20.32 8.92
C LEU A 189 4.57 20.78 9.98
N LEU A 190 5.84 20.44 9.82
CA LEU A 190 6.90 20.86 10.74
C LEU A 190 7.02 22.40 10.79
N THR A 191 6.95 23.06 9.64
CA THR A 191 6.99 24.53 9.57
C THR A 191 5.83 25.17 10.31
N VAL A 192 4.59 24.68 10.11
CA VAL A 192 3.41 25.21 10.81
C VAL A 192 3.57 25.04 12.32
N PHE A 193 4.11 23.90 12.75
CA PHE A 193 4.38 23.66 14.17
C PHE A 193 5.45 24.61 14.73
N VAL A 194 6.56 24.81 14.00
CA VAL A 194 7.62 25.77 14.37
C VAL A 194 7.08 27.19 14.42
N PHE A 195 6.24 27.60 13.46
CA PHE A 195 5.57 28.90 13.46
C PHE A 195 4.74 29.10 14.73
N LEU A 196 3.91 28.12 15.09
CA LEU A 196 3.09 28.19 16.30
C LEU A 196 3.94 28.24 17.57
N LEU A 197 5.05 27.51 17.62
CA LEU A 197 6.02 27.60 18.73
C LEU A 197 6.61 29.01 18.85
N LEU A 198 7.13 29.56 17.74
CA LEU A 198 7.74 30.89 17.74
C LEU A 198 6.75 32.00 18.10
N GLN A 199 5.50 31.90 17.63
CA GLN A 199 4.46 32.90 17.88
C GLN A 199 3.86 32.80 19.30
N LEU A 200 3.49 31.60 19.75
CA LEU A 200 2.77 31.42 21.02
C LEU A 200 3.68 31.26 22.24
N VAL A 201 4.82 30.57 22.08
CA VAL A 201 5.74 30.30 23.20
C VAL A 201 6.76 31.41 23.32
N PHE A 202 7.47 31.72 22.23
CA PHE A 202 8.55 32.71 22.25
C PHE A 202 8.06 34.15 21.99
N LYS A 203 6.79 34.34 21.59
CA LYS A 203 6.18 35.65 21.30
C LYS A 203 7.03 36.52 20.37
N LEU A 204 7.65 35.90 19.37
CA LEU A 204 8.50 36.60 18.42
C LEU A 204 7.64 37.26 17.34
N ASN A 205 7.73 38.59 17.23
CA ASN A 205 7.02 39.37 16.21
C ASN A 205 7.41 39.00 14.76
N GLY A 206 8.53 38.28 14.58
CA GLY A 206 9.02 37.79 13.29
C GLY A 206 8.75 36.30 13.01
N ALA A 207 7.89 35.63 13.78
CA ALA A 207 7.65 34.19 13.63
C ALA A 207 7.23 33.78 12.21
N TRP A 208 6.53 34.65 11.48
CA TRP A 208 6.11 34.44 10.09
C TRP A 208 7.28 34.22 9.11
N MET A 209 8.52 34.61 9.47
CA MET A 209 9.71 34.31 8.66
C MET A 209 9.99 32.80 8.53
N SER A 210 9.41 31.96 9.38
CA SER A 210 9.47 30.50 9.22
C SER A 210 8.87 30.03 7.90
N PHE A 211 7.87 30.73 7.35
CA PHE A 211 7.29 30.39 6.05
C PHE A 211 8.23 30.74 4.89
N LEU A 212 9.04 31.79 5.01
CA LEU A 212 10.09 32.09 4.02
C LEU A 212 11.18 31.01 4.08
N ALA A 213 11.60 30.63 5.28
CA ALA A 213 12.57 29.55 5.48
C ALA A 213 12.05 28.22 4.93
N MET A 214 10.77 27.90 5.12
CA MET A 214 10.14 26.67 4.61
C MET A 214 10.31 26.50 3.10
N VAL A 215 10.13 27.56 2.30
CA VAL A 215 10.28 27.45 0.85
C VAL A 215 11.71 27.07 0.46
N ALA A 216 12.70 27.66 1.13
CA ALA A 216 14.10 27.30 0.92
C ALA A 216 14.40 25.86 1.38
N VAL A 217 13.93 25.46 2.56
CA VAL A 217 14.16 24.11 3.09
C VAL A 217 13.48 23.05 2.24
N LEU A 218 12.24 23.28 1.79
CA LEU A 218 11.49 22.33 0.95
C LEU A 218 12.25 22.01 -0.35
N LEU A 219 12.72 23.04 -1.06
CA LEU A 219 13.52 22.86 -2.27
C LEU A 219 14.89 22.24 -1.97
N GLY A 220 15.49 22.58 -0.83
CA GLY A 220 16.76 22.01 -0.38
C GLY A 220 16.65 20.51 -0.11
N VAL A 221 15.59 20.08 0.58
CA VAL A 221 15.31 18.67 0.87
C VAL A 221 15.01 17.90 -0.42
N ASP A 222 14.20 18.46 -1.33
CA ASP A 222 13.92 17.84 -2.63
C ASP A 222 15.20 17.66 -3.46
N THR A 223 16.07 18.67 -3.45
CA THR A 223 17.39 18.61 -4.11
C THR A 223 18.27 17.55 -3.45
N ALA A 224 18.33 17.48 -2.12
CA ALA A 224 19.08 16.45 -1.40
C ALA A 224 18.62 15.03 -1.75
N ILE A 225 17.30 14.81 -1.84
CA ILE A 225 16.73 13.54 -2.30
C ILE A 225 17.12 13.24 -3.75
N ALA A 226 17.13 14.23 -4.64
CA ALA A 226 17.53 14.07 -6.04
C ALA A 226 18.99 13.64 -6.18
N PHE A 227 19.87 14.19 -5.34
CA PHE A 227 21.29 13.81 -5.29
C PHE A 227 21.49 12.42 -4.69
N GLY A 228 20.83 12.11 -3.58
CA GLY A 228 20.90 10.80 -2.93
C GLY A 228 20.37 9.66 -3.80
N THR A 229 19.40 9.94 -4.67
CA THR A 229 18.79 8.96 -5.60
C THR A 229 19.44 8.93 -6.98
N ASN A 230 20.48 9.76 -7.21
CA ASN A 230 21.20 9.89 -8.48
C ASN A 230 20.26 10.12 -9.69
N SER A 231 19.20 10.90 -9.48
CA SER A 231 18.21 11.21 -10.52
C SER A 231 18.84 11.97 -11.68
N LYS A 232 18.35 11.74 -12.91
CA LYS A 232 18.78 12.48 -14.11
C LYS A 232 18.47 13.98 -14.03
N ILE A 233 17.47 14.35 -13.22
CA ILE A 233 16.95 15.73 -13.10
C ILE A 233 17.74 16.55 -12.06
N LYS A 234 18.62 15.93 -11.26
CA LYS A 234 19.37 16.61 -10.17
C LYS A 234 20.16 17.85 -10.62
N TRP A 235 20.63 17.84 -11.87
CA TRP A 235 21.39 18.95 -12.45
C TRP A 235 20.52 20.15 -12.84
N PHE A 236 19.21 19.96 -12.97
CA PHE A 236 18.24 21.02 -13.21
C PHE A 236 17.63 21.55 -11.91
N GLU A 237 17.42 20.68 -10.92
CA GLU A 237 16.88 21.08 -9.61
C GLU A 237 17.89 21.92 -8.81
N LEU A 238 19.21 21.64 -8.92
CA LEU A 238 20.23 22.36 -8.16
C LEU A 238 20.32 23.87 -8.48
N PRO A 239 20.39 24.32 -9.75
CA PRO A 239 20.37 25.74 -10.07
C PRO A 239 19.10 26.44 -9.56
N VAL A 240 17.93 25.81 -9.74
CA VAL A 240 16.65 26.36 -9.28
C VAL A 240 16.64 26.53 -7.76
N PHE A 241 17.14 25.55 -7.02
CA PHE A 241 17.28 25.65 -5.57
C PHE A 241 18.19 26.81 -5.16
N ILE A 242 19.35 26.97 -5.81
CA ILE A 242 20.31 28.02 -5.49
C ILE A 242 19.69 29.41 -5.67
N GLU A 243 18.96 29.64 -6.76
CA GLU A 243 18.27 30.91 -6.98
C GLU A 243 17.24 31.19 -5.90
N VAL A 244 16.34 30.23 -5.66
CA VAL A 244 15.26 30.43 -4.70
C VAL A 244 15.83 30.60 -3.29
N ALA A 245 16.86 29.84 -2.92
CA ALA A 245 17.53 29.97 -1.63
C ALA A 245 18.22 31.34 -1.48
N ALA A 246 18.89 31.84 -2.53
CA ALA A 246 19.53 33.15 -2.52
C ALA A 246 18.51 34.28 -2.37
N VAL A 247 17.37 34.20 -3.08
CA VAL A 247 16.28 35.17 -2.98
C VAL A 247 15.63 35.13 -1.59
N MET A 248 15.35 33.94 -1.06
CA MET A 248 14.76 33.82 0.29
C MET A 248 15.72 34.35 1.36
N LEU A 249 17.01 34.04 1.25
CA LEU A 249 18.04 34.57 2.15
C LEU A 249 18.16 36.09 2.05
N TYR A 250 18.11 36.66 0.84
CA TYR A 250 18.08 38.10 0.63
C TYR A 250 16.90 38.77 1.32
N VAL A 251 15.68 38.24 1.15
CA VAL A 251 14.47 38.78 1.79
C VAL A 251 14.57 38.69 3.31
N ILE A 252 15.02 37.56 3.86
CA ILE A 252 15.21 37.38 5.31
C ILE A 252 16.25 38.37 5.84
N LEU A 253 17.39 38.54 5.17
CA LEU A 253 18.45 39.45 5.60
C LEU A 253 18.05 40.93 5.45
N GLY A 254 17.33 41.29 4.40
CA GLY A 254 16.81 42.65 4.22
C GLY A 254 15.86 43.05 5.34
N ILE A 255 15.00 42.12 5.78
CA ILE A 255 14.02 42.40 6.84
C ILE A 255 14.67 42.39 8.22
N THR A 256 15.68 41.56 8.46
CA THR A 256 16.33 41.41 9.77
C THR A 256 17.45 42.42 10.03
N VAL A 257 18.18 42.83 8.99
CA VAL A 257 19.34 43.72 9.12
C VAL A 257 19.10 45.02 8.36
N GLN A 258 19.05 46.13 9.10
CA GLN A 258 18.90 47.45 8.52
C GLN A 258 20.07 47.78 7.59
N GLY A 259 19.76 48.27 6.39
CA GLY A 259 20.74 48.66 5.39
C GLY A 259 21.20 47.56 4.43
N ILE A 260 20.78 46.29 4.61
CA ILE A 260 21.15 45.20 3.68
C ILE A 260 20.37 45.25 2.36
N TRP A 261 19.20 45.91 2.28
CA TRP A 261 18.42 45.98 1.04
C TRP A 261 19.22 46.47 -0.18
N HIS A 262 20.02 47.52 -0.02
CA HIS A 262 20.78 48.14 -1.12
C HIS A 262 22.04 47.39 -1.56
N PRO A 263 22.84 46.75 -0.70
CA PRO A 263 23.93 45.86 -1.14
C PRO A 263 23.45 44.42 -1.39
N GLY A 264 22.34 44.01 -0.78
CA GLY A 264 21.90 42.61 -0.72
C GLY A 264 21.40 42.03 -2.03
N TRP A 265 20.97 42.86 -3.00
CA TRP A 265 20.60 42.37 -4.34
C TRP A 265 21.78 41.70 -5.06
N LEU A 266 23.02 42.01 -4.67
CA LEU A 266 24.21 41.30 -5.15
C LEU A 266 24.19 39.81 -4.80
N MET A 267 23.49 39.39 -3.74
CA MET A 267 23.32 37.96 -3.42
C MET A 267 22.44 37.26 -4.46
N CYS A 268 21.41 37.92 -4.98
CA CYS A 268 20.60 37.38 -6.06
C CYS A 268 21.43 37.24 -7.35
N LEU A 269 22.25 38.25 -7.68
CA LEU A 269 23.19 38.13 -8.80
C LEU A 269 24.22 37.02 -8.60
N ALA A 270 24.75 36.88 -7.38
CA ALA A 270 25.68 35.81 -7.05
C ALA A 270 25.04 34.43 -7.21
N GLY A 271 23.74 34.30 -6.88
CA GLY A 271 22.91 33.13 -7.19
C GLY A 271 22.96 32.81 -8.68
N VAL A 272 22.57 33.78 -9.52
CA VAL A 272 22.53 33.65 -10.99
C VAL A 272 23.88 33.24 -11.56
N VAL A 273 24.96 33.86 -11.10
CA VAL A 273 26.32 33.51 -11.52
C VAL A 273 26.65 32.06 -11.13
N CYS A 274 26.32 31.64 -9.90
CA CYS A 274 26.51 30.25 -9.47
C CYS A 274 25.72 29.25 -10.33
N ALA A 275 24.45 29.55 -10.63
CA ALA A 275 23.61 28.72 -11.49
C ALA A 275 24.16 28.59 -12.91
N LEU A 276 24.63 29.70 -13.51
CA LEU A 276 25.26 29.71 -14.83
C LEU A 276 26.55 28.90 -14.87
N VAL A 277 27.43 29.06 -13.87
CA VAL A 277 28.67 28.29 -13.76
C VAL A 277 28.36 26.79 -13.68
N GLN A 278 27.35 26.38 -12.90
CA GLN A 278 26.93 24.99 -12.81
C GLN A 278 26.40 24.45 -14.14
N LEU A 279 25.58 25.22 -14.86
CA LEU A 279 25.11 24.84 -16.18
C LEU A 279 26.27 24.62 -17.16
N VAL A 280 27.26 25.53 -17.19
CA VAL A 280 28.46 25.39 -18.02
C VAL A 280 29.22 24.10 -17.66
N VAL A 281 29.44 23.83 -16.38
CA VAL A 281 30.10 22.60 -15.92
C VAL A 281 29.35 21.34 -16.38
N VAL A 282 28.01 21.34 -16.33
CA VAL A 282 27.18 20.22 -16.78
C VAL A 282 27.27 20.03 -18.29
N VAL A 283 27.22 21.10 -19.08
CA VAL A 283 27.35 21.07 -20.54
C VAL A 283 28.73 20.53 -20.93
N VAL A 284 29.80 21.02 -20.31
CA VAL A 284 31.18 20.55 -20.55
C VAL A 284 31.33 19.06 -20.21
N LYS A 285 30.78 18.60 -19.08
CA LYS A 285 30.81 17.17 -18.72
C LYS A 285 30.06 16.30 -19.74
N LYS A 286 28.89 16.74 -20.20
CA LYS A 286 28.12 16.02 -21.24
C LYS A 286 28.86 15.99 -22.57
N ALA A 287 29.46 17.10 -22.99
CA ALA A 287 30.25 17.19 -24.22
C ALA A 287 31.47 16.25 -24.16
N LYS A 288 32.23 16.26 -23.06
CA LYS A 288 33.37 15.33 -22.87
C LYS A 288 32.93 13.86 -22.90
N ALA A 289 31.79 13.52 -22.29
CA ALA A 289 31.26 12.16 -22.32
C ALA A 289 30.81 11.72 -23.72
N LYS A 290 30.23 12.64 -24.51
CA LYS A 290 29.86 12.38 -25.92
C LYS A 290 31.12 12.14 -26.77
N ASN A 291 32.10 13.03 -26.68
CA ASN A 291 33.35 12.93 -27.43
C ASN A 291 34.12 11.63 -27.09
N LYS A 292 34.13 11.21 -25.82
CA LYS A 292 34.75 9.94 -25.41
C LYS A 292 34.08 8.72 -26.04
N LYS A 293 32.74 8.72 -26.12
CA LYS A 293 31.99 7.61 -26.76
C LYS A 293 32.21 7.56 -28.26
N GLU A 294 32.23 8.73 -28.90
CA GLU A 294 32.48 8.84 -30.34
C GLU A 294 33.89 8.34 -30.69
N LYS A 295 34.90 8.75 -29.91
CA LYS A 295 36.27 8.26 -30.07
C LYS A 295 36.38 6.73 -29.93
N ALA A 296 35.76 6.16 -28.90
CA ALA A 296 35.75 4.70 -28.71
C ALA A 296 35.03 3.95 -29.86
N SER A 297 33.99 4.53 -30.45
CA SER A 297 33.31 3.94 -31.62
C SER A 297 34.10 4.03 -32.91
N LEU A 298 34.95 5.06 -33.05
CA LEU A 298 35.86 5.19 -34.18
C LEU A 298 37.04 4.21 -34.05
N GLU A 299 37.59 4.05 -32.85
CA GLU A 299 38.64 3.07 -32.56
C GLU A 299 38.16 1.64 -32.87
N ASP A 300 36.95 1.24 -32.44
CA ASP A 300 36.35 -0.08 -32.73
C ASP A 300 36.06 -0.29 -34.23
N LYS A 301 35.66 0.76 -34.95
CA LYS A 301 35.47 0.69 -36.41
C LYS A 301 36.79 0.50 -37.14
N ASN A 302 37.81 1.29 -36.78
CA ASN A 302 39.13 1.19 -37.39
C ASN A 302 39.74 -0.20 -37.13
N GLU A 303 39.63 -0.73 -35.90
CA GLU A 303 40.14 -2.07 -35.58
C GLU A 303 39.45 -3.18 -36.40
N LYS A 304 38.14 -3.05 -36.67
CA LYS A 304 37.40 -3.99 -37.53
C LYS A 304 37.75 -3.85 -39.01
N GLU A 305 37.91 -2.64 -39.51
CA GLU A 305 38.35 -2.38 -40.88
C GLU A 305 39.78 -2.89 -41.10
N ASP A 306 40.68 -2.65 -40.15
CA ASP A 306 42.04 -3.19 -40.15
C ASP A 306 42.01 -4.72 -40.20
N GLN A 307 41.24 -5.38 -39.32
CA GLN A 307 41.10 -6.84 -39.36
C GLN A 307 40.57 -7.35 -40.71
N LYS A 308 39.53 -6.69 -41.24
CA LYS A 308 38.92 -7.07 -42.53
C LYS A 308 39.92 -6.96 -43.69
N TYR A 309 40.70 -5.87 -43.72
CA TYR A 309 41.73 -5.61 -44.72
C TYR A 309 42.80 -6.71 -44.78
N TRP A 310 43.18 -7.30 -43.64
CA TRP A 310 44.18 -8.38 -43.60
C TRP A 310 43.60 -9.77 -43.93
N THR A 311 42.29 -9.96 -43.82
CA THR A 311 41.63 -11.27 -43.95
C THR A 311 40.93 -11.53 -45.28
N GLU A 312 40.51 -10.49 -46.01
CA GLU A 312 39.94 -10.61 -47.34
C GLU A 312 41.02 -10.33 -48.39
N TRP A 313 41.36 -11.33 -49.20
CA TRP A 313 42.21 -11.20 -50.37
C TRP A 313 41.34 -11.46 -51.61
N ASP A 314 41.47 -10.62 -52.65
CA ASP A 314 40.75 -10.80 -53.91
C ASP A 314 41.33 -12.02 -54.66
N ASP A 315 40.60 -13.13 -54.66
CA ASP A 315 40.81 -14.29 -55.54
C ASP A 315 40.18 -14.08 -56.93
#